data_AF-Q9VQE8-F1
#
_entry.id   AF-Q9VQE8-F1
#
_cell.length_a   1.000
_cell.length_b   1.000
_cell.length_c   1.000
_cell.angle_alpha   90.00
_cell.angle_beta   90.00
_cell.angle_gamma   90.00
#
_symmetry.space_group_name_H-M   'P 1'
#
loop_
_entity.id
_entity.type
_entity.pdbx_description
1 polymer ?
#
loop_
_entity_poly.entity_id
_entity_poly.type
_entity_poly.pdbx_seq_one_letter_code
_entity_poly.pdbx_strand_id
1 'polypeptide(L)'
;MNSARNNLKRSMPMEALIKTKVMKTASMSRKTLLEDAKLSTSDQDPSDRQVLANKASEGAEEMSLPIVNPREPTLKDVLSIYENVSKLGDIQRYLNVIYKPFYCLAMTTSKFHLLELDMGLKNTAFEPEKHMALFVYRYSPTRSIRIYPHGNIYCQAFCKNSARYGLANILKELRYLGYAPRLRRLKTNAVNATFSVPFNLNLRQFHLENPVVTRYDTSKYPFLVYKMMGTTVEIAIFPTGYVIVLFATTMEITKLAIAHILPTLYRLKDPYQEQCKLSHSSGDIDYKLLWENHFQKNGDKTTDW
;
A
#
# COMPACT_ATOMS: atom_id res chain seq x y z
N MET A 1 25.21 26.79 -53.84
CA MET A 1 25.68 28.17 -53.55
C MET A 1 25.14 28.56 -52.17
N ASN A 2 25.97 29.21 -51.34
CA ASN A 2 25.72 29.72 -49.97
C ASN A 2 25.68 28.63 -48.87
N SER A 3 26.79 28.26 -48.24
CA SER A 3 27.66 28.99 -47.28
C SER A 3 27.10 29.07 -45.85
N ALA A 4 27.59 28.13 -45.04
CA ALA A 4 28.09 28.29 -43.67
C ALA A 4 27.49 29.36 -42.74
N ARG A 5 26.96 28.90 -41.60
CA ARG A 5 27.14 29.59 -40.32
C ARG A 5 27.65 28.63 -39.25
N ASN A 6 28.87 28.94 -38.86
CA ASN A 6 29.74 28.27 -37.91
C ASN A 6 29.42 28.70 -36.48
N ASN A 7 29.71 27.79 -35.54
CA ASN A 7 30.29 28.00 -34.21
C ASN A 7 29.56 28.91 -33.21
N LEU A 8 29.33 28.39 -31.99
CA LEU A 8 30.08 28.88 -30.83
C LEU A 8 30.06 27.87 -29.67
N LYS A 9 31.27 27.46 -29.29
CA LYS A 9 31.62 26.71 -28.09
C LYS A 9 31.27 27.52 -26.83
N ARG A 10 30.75 26.86 -25.79
CA ARG A 10 30.96 27.28 -24.40
C ARG A 10 31.49 26.11 -23.58
N SER A 11 32.80 26.17 -23.39
CA SER A 11 33.61 25.44 -22.41
C SER A 11 33.36 25.94 -21.00
N MET A 12 33.38 25.05 -19.99
CA MET A 12 34.44 24.98 -18.97
C MET A 12 34.12 23.92 -17.88
N PRO A 13 35.16 23.30 -17.27
CA PRO A 13 35.04 22.20 -16.31
C PRO A 13 35.18 22.68 -14.85
N MET A 14 34.76 21.84 -13.90
CA MET A 14 35.16 21.94 -12.49
C MET A 14 35.22 20.55 -11.88
N GLU A 15 36.43 19.98 -11.86
CA GLU A 15 36.83 18.95 -10.92
C GLU A 15 36.89 19.57 -9.52
N ALA A 16 36.17 19.01 -8.56
CA ALA A 16 36.41 19.26 -7.14
C ALA A 16 36.39 17.92 -6.40
N LEU A 17 37.60 17.41 -6.26
CA LEU A 17 38.02 16.21 -5.57
C LEU A 17 37.74 16.33 -4.06
N ILE A 18 36.67 15.71 -3.55
CA ILE A 18 36.52 15.49 -2.09
C ILE A 18 36.94 14.06 -1.78
N LYS A 19 38.26 13.90 -1.58
CA LYS A 19 38.83 12.75 -0.87
C LYS A 19 38.63 12.99 0.64
N THR A 20 37.66 12.32 1.25
CA THR A 20 37.60 12.22 2.71
C THR A 20 37.72 10.75 3.10
N LYS A 21 38.88 10.44 3.63
CA LYS A 21 39.38 9.15 4.11
C LYS A 21 38.97 9.02 5.57
N VAL A 22 37.99 8.20 5.94
CA VAL A 22 37.79 7.81 7.36
C VAL A 22 37.29 6.36 7.49
N MET A 23 38.22 5.56 8.01
CA MET A 23 38.11 4.40 8.91
C MET A 23 37.16 3.24 8.58
N LYS A 24 37.81 2.11 8.27
CA LYS A 24 37.39 0.75 8.58
C LYS A 24 36.94 0.67 10.06
N THR A 25 35.65 0.46 10.30
CA THR A 25 35.16 -0.17 11.53
C THR A 25 34.59 -1.52 11.17
N ALA A 26 35.21 -2.54 11.74
CA ALA A 26 34.87 -3.93 11.57
C ALA A 26 33.54 -4.27 12.26
N SER A 27 32.78 -5.15 11.59
CA SER A 27 31.85 -6.14 12.11
C SER A 27 31.02 -5.80 13.36
N MET A 28 29.72 -5.55 13.15
CA MET A 28 28.71 -6.26 13.93
C MET A 28 27.58 -6.67 12.98
N SER A 29 27.56 -7.95 12.63
CA SER A 29 26.48 -8.62 11.92
C SER A 29 25.17 -8.43 12.67
N ARG A 30 24.39 -7.40 12.33
CA ARG A 30 22.97 -7.35 12.68
C ARG A 30 22.27 -8.36 11.78
N LYS A 31 22.03 -9.55 12.34
CA LYS A 31 21.14 -10.59 11.80
C LYS A 31 19.88 -9.92 11.25
N THR A 32 19.67 -10.08 9.95
CA THR A 32 18.48 -9.67 9.23
C THR A 32 17.25 -10.33 9.86
N LEU A 33 16.29 -9.51 10.33
CA LEU A 33 14.96 -9.89 10.84
C LEU A 33 14.06 -10.44 9.72
N LEU A 34 14.49 -11.50 9.04
CA LEU A 34 13.76 -12.10 7.92
C LEU A 34 13.53 -13.62 8.05
N GLU A 35 14.00 -14.28 9.11
CA GLU A 35 13.83 -15.74 9.22
C GLU A 35 12.52 -16.22 9.85
N ASP A 36 11.79 -15.37 10.58
CA ASP A 36 10.59 -15.83 11.30
C ASP A 36 9.27 -15.77 10.49
N ALA A 37 9.34 -15.50 9.18
CA ALA A 37 8.15 -15.48 8.30
C ALA A 37 7.91 -16.78 7.53
N LYS A 38 8.63 -17.87 7.83
CA LYS A 38 8.31 -19.21 7.30
C LYS A 38 7.24 -19.88 8.16
N LEU A 39 6.00 -19.39 8.11
CA LEU A 39 4.87 -20.17 8.61
C LEU A 39 4.29 -20.98 7.44
N SER A 40 4.41 -22.29 7.61
CA SER A 40 4.00 -23.39 6.74
C SER A 40 2.62 -23.21 6.10
N THR A 41 2.58 -23.23 4.77
CA THR A 41 1.39 -23.60 3.99
C THR A 41 1.21 -25.11 4.07
N SER A 42 0.38 -25.60 5.00
CA SER A 42 -0.19 -26.94 4.88
C SER A 42 -1.59 -26.81 4.31
N ASP A 43 -1.70 -27.11 3.02
CA ASP A 43 -2.95 -27.24 2.30
C ASP A 43 -3.79 -28.36 2.91
N GLN A 44 -4.96 -28.03 3.46
CA GLN A 44 -6.07 -28.98 3.60
C GLN A 44 -7.38 -28.29 3.25
N ASP A 45 -7.98 -28.80 2.16
CA ASP A 45 -9.33 -28.54 1.68
C ASP A 45 -10.38 -28.83 2.77
N PRO A 46 -11.33 -27.91 2.99
CA PRO A 46 -12.66 -28.26 3.47
C PRO A 46 -13.66 -28.06 2.34
N SER A 47 -14.04 -29.19 1.73
CA SER A 47 -15.15 -29.32 0.80
C SER A 47 -16.47 -28.80 1.40
N ASP A 48 -17.21 -28.10 0.55
CA ASP A 48 -18.66 -27.83 0.55
C ASP A 48 -19.47 -28.39 1.74
N ARG A 49 -19.98 -27.49 2.57
CA ARG A 49 -21.20 -27.72 3.36
C ARG A 49 -22.22 -26.64 3.05
N GLN A 50 -23.17 -27.02 2.19
CA GLN A 50 -24.48 -26.38 2.10
C GLN A 50 -25.18 -26.55 3.46
N VAL A 51 -25.45 -25.45 4.15
CA VAL A 51 -26.35 -25.45 5.32
C VAL A 51 -27.63 -24.73 4.88
N LEU A 52 -28.65 -25.54 4.67
CA LEU A 52 -30.03 -25.14 4.41
C LEU A 52 -30.65 -24.49 5.64
N ALA A 53 -31.58 -23.58 5.32
CA ALA A 53 -32.36 -22.74 6.20
C ALA A 53 -33.05 -23.50 7.36
N ASN A 54 -32.85 -23.01 8.58
CA ASN A 54 -33.77 -23.21 9.68
C ASN A 54 -34.48 -21.88 9.97
N LYS A 55 -35.81 -21.93 9.84
CA LYS A 55 -36.76 -20.94 10.37
C LYS A 55 -36.95 -21.18 11.87
N ALA A 56 -37.19 -20.09 12.59
CA ALA A 56 -38.08 -19.92 13.76
C ALA A 56 -37.44 -19.22 14.98
N SER A 57 -38.30 -18.45 15.67
CA SER A 57 -38.20 -17.65 16.91
C SER A 57 -37.29 -16.42 16.85
N GLU A 58 -37.81 -15.21 16.65
CA GLU A 58 -38.55 -14.35 17.62
C GLU A 58 -37.79 -14.07 18.92
N GLY A 59 -37.46 -12.78 19.11
CA GLY A 59 -37.34 -12.15 20.41
C GLY A 59 -36.02 -12.28 21.15
N ALA A 60 -34.88 -11.95 20.52
CA ALA A 60 -33.66 -11.61 21.27
C ALA A 60 -33.44 -10.11 21.15
N GLU A 61 -33.69 -9.39 22.24
CA GLU A 61 -33.22 -8.01 22.41
C GLU A 61 -31.73 -7.98 22.12
N GLU A 62 -31.35 -7.35 21.01
CA GLU A 62 -29.96 -7.06 20.69
C GLU A 62 -29.43 -6.08 21.76
N MET A 63 -29.00 -6.61 22.89
CA MET A 63 -28.05 -5.94 23.77
C MET A 63 -26.75 -5.80 22.98
N SER A 64 -26.70 -4.75 22.17
CA SER A 64 -25.47 -4.33 21.51
C SER A 64 -24.40 -4.19 22.59
N LEU A 65 -23.37 -5.05 22.52
CA LEU A 65 -22.22 -4.92 23.38
C LEU A 65 -21.71 -3.49 23.24
N PRO A 66 -21.51 -2.75 24.35
CA PRO A 66 -21.07 -1.37 24.26
C PRO A 66 -19.81 -1.33 23.40
N ILE A 67 -19.81 -0.50 22.36
CA ILE A 67 -18.65 -0.27 21.52
C ILE A 67 -17.60 0.36 22.44
N VAL A 68 -16.73 -0.48 23.00
CA VAL A 68 -15.66 -0.03 23.89
C VAL A 68 -14.76 0.85 23.04
N ASN A 69 -14.79 2.15 23.30
CA ASN A 69 -13.91 3.10 22.64
C ASN A 69 -12.45 2.64 22.85
N PRO A 70 -11.63 2.59 21.79
CA PRO A 70 -10.25 2.16 21.93
C PRO A 70 -9.53 3.02 22.96
N ARG A 71 -8.91 2.38 23.96
CA ARG A 71 -8.10 3.07 24.96
C ARG A 71 -6.91 3.75 24.28
N GLU A 72 -6.61 4.98 24.69
CA GLU A 72 -5.39 5.67 24.23
C GLU A 72 -4.14 4.88 24.67
N PRO A 73 -3.25 4.51 23.74
CA PRO A 73 -2.07 3.72 24.06
C PRO A 73 -1.05 4.57 24.81
N THR A 74 -0.54 4.02 25.91
CA THR A 74 0.56 4.62 26.66
C THR A 74 1.85 4.55 25.84
N LEU A 75 2.80 5.45 26.07
CA LEU A 75 4.14 5.34 25.46
C LEU A 75 4.77 3.96 25.72
N LYS A 76 4.60 3.40 26.93
CA LYS A 76 5.04 2.05 27.28
C LYS A 76 4.41 0.99 26.36
N ASP A 77 3.13 1.12 26.03
CA ASP A 77 2.41 0.18 25.16
C ASP A 77 2.99 0.19 23.74
N VAL A 78 3.29 1.39 23.22
CA VAL A 78 3.90 1.56 21.89
C VAL A 78 5.33 1.03 21.84
N LEU A 79 6.14 1.28 22.87
CA LEU A 79 7.54 0.81 22.90
C LEU A 79 7.64 -0.72 23.03
N SER A 80 6.62 -1.36 23.60
CA SER A 80 6.59 -2.81 23.87
C SER A 80 5.68 -3.59 22.91
N ILE A 81 5.44 -3.06 21.69
CA ILE A 81 4.62 -3.71 20.65
C ILE A 81 5.11 -5.14 20.34
N TYR A 82 6.43 -5.35 20.27
CA TYR A 82 7.00 -6.66 19.93
C TYR A 82 6.84 -7.71 21.05
N GLU A 83 6.65 -7.28 22.29
CA GLU A 83 6.44 -8.19 23.43
C GLU A 83 5.01 -8.74 23.47
N ASN A 84 4.05 -7.98 22.95
CA ASN A 84 2.64 -8.36 22.96
C ASN A 84 1.94 -7.87 21.69
N VAL A 85 1.69 -8.81 20.77
CA VAL A 85 1.07 -8.55 19.46
C VAL A 85 -0.33 -7.94 19.57
N SER A 86 -1.08 -8.23 20.64
CA SER A 86 -2.42 -7.67 20.85
C SER A 86 -2.39 -6.15 20.99
N LYS A 87 -1.30 -5.58 21.55
CA LYS A 87 -1.11 -4.12 21.65
C LYS A 87 -1.14 -3.46 20.28
N LEU A 88 -0.58 -4.11 19.25
CA LEU A 88 -0.62 -3.57 17.90
C LEU A 88 -2.06 -3.48 17.38
N GLY A 89 -2.90 -4.48 17.66
CA GLY A 89 -4.31 -4.47 17.28
C GLY A 89 -5.07 -3.31 17.91
N ASP A 90 -4.88 -3.08 19.21
CA ASP A 90 -5.53 -1.98 19.94
C ASP A 90 -5.04 -0.61 19.45
N ILE A 91 -3.73 -0.44 19.26
CA ILE A 91 -3.14 0.78 18.71
C ILE A 91 -3.67 1.04 17.28
N GLN A 92 -3.78 0.01 16.45
CA GLN A 92 -4.32 0.15 15.09
C GLN A 92 -5.77 0.62 15.09
N ARG A 93 -6.58 0.15 16.04
CA ARG A 93 -7.96 0.62 16.22
C ARG A 93 -7.99 2.06 16.72
N TYR A 94 -7.19 2.40 17.73
CA TYR A 94 -7.09 3.76 18.27
C TYR A 94 -6.66 4.78 17.20
N LEU A 95 -5.66 4.44 16.39
CA LEU A 95 -5.17 5.29 15.30
C LEU A 95 -6.05 5.27 14.05
N ASN A 96 -7.14 4.51 14.05
CA ASN A 96 -8.03 4.29 12.91
C ASN A 96 -7.25 3.94 11.62
N VAL A 97 -6.42 2.90 11.68
CA VAL A 97 -5.58 2.48 10.55
C VAL A 97 -6.46 1.94 9.43
N ILE A 98 -6.42 2.61 8.27
CA ILE A 98 -7.15 2.20 7.07
C ILE A 98 -6.22 1.39 6.18
N TYR A 99 -6.45 0.08 6.13
CA TYR A 99 -5.78 -0.80 5.17
C TYR A 99 -6.42 -0.69 3.79
N LYS A 100 -5.58 -0.62 2.75
CA LYS A 100 -6.00 -0.60 1.36
C LYS A 100 -5.80 -2.00 0.76
N PRO A 101 -6.74 -2.49 -0.06
CA PRO A 101 -6.59 -3.77 -0.69
C PRO A 101 -5.48 -3.75 -1.75
N PHE A 102 -4.87 -4.91 -2.00
CA PHE A 102 -3.94 -5.04 -3.12
C PHE A 102 -4.72 -5.16 -4.41
N TYR A 103 -4.35 -4.36 -5.41
CA TYR A 103 -4.94 -4.46 -6.73
C TYR A 103 -3.91 -4.37 -7.85
N CYS A 104 -4.29 -4.96 -8.98
CA CYS A 104 -3.58 -4.88 -10.24
C CYS A 104 -4.56 -4.54 -11.36
N LEU A 105 -4.27 -3.46 -12.10
CA LEU A 105 -5.05 -3.02 -13.24
C LEU A 105 -4.26 -3.27 -14.52
N ALA A 106 -4.76 -4.17 -15.37
CA ALA A 106 -4.33 -4.28 -16.76
C ALA A 106 -5.18 -3.36 -17.64
N MET A 107 -4.51 -2.59 -18.49
CA MET A 107 -5.12 -1.93 -19.63
C MET A 107 -4.76 -2.74 -20.86
N THR A 108 -5.74 -3.36 -21.51
CA THR A 108 -5.52 -4.17 -22.70
C THR A 108 -5.95 -3.43 -23.98
N THR A 109 -5.58 -3.96 -25.14
CA THR A 109 -6.03 -3.45 -26.45
C THR A 109 -7.40 -3.98 -26.87
N SER A 110 -7.93 -4.99 -26.20
CA SER A 110 -9.14 -5.70 -26.62
C SER A 110 -10.40 -4.99 -26.15
N LYS A 111 -11.47 -5.12 -26.92
CA LYS A 111 -12.83 -4.85 -26.44
C LYS A 111 -13.45 -6.16 -26.00
N PHE A 112 -14.25 -6.11 -24.94
CA PHE A 112 -14.87 -7.30 -24.34
C PHE A 112 -16.38 -7.20 -24.46
N HIS A 113 -17.02 -8.25 -24.97
CA HIS A 113 -18.47 -8.37 -24.95
C HIS A 113 -18.89 -9.02 -23.63
N LEU A 114 -19.29 -8.19 -22.66
CA LEU A 114 -19.46 -8.65 -21.27
C LEU A 114 -20.49 -9.77 -21.12
N LEU A 115 -21.58 -9.73 -21.90
CA LEU A 115 -22.61 -10.77 -21.89
C LEU A 115 -22.07 -12.11 -22.42
N GLU A 116 -21.20 -12.08 -23.43
CA GLU A 116 -20.58 -13.30 -23.97
C GLU A 116 -19.61 -13.89 -22.94
N LEU A 117 -18.83 -13.02 -22.30
CA LEU A 117 -17.92 -13.42 -21.23
C LEU A 117 -18.65 -13.99 -20.02
N ASP A 118 -19.81 -13.44 -19.64
CA ASP A 118 -20.62 -13.96 -18.53
C ASP A 118 -21.14 -15.38 -18.81
N MET A 119 -21.49 -15.67 -20.07
CA MET A 119 -21.88 -17.03 -20.49
C MET A 119 -20.69 -18.00 -20.56
N GLY A 120 -19.50 -17.51 -20.93
CA GLY A 120 -18.31 -18.35 -21.13
C GLY A 120 -17.45 -18.58 -19.88
N LEU A 121 -17.54 -17.71 -18.90
CA LEU A 121 -16.75 -17.78 -17.67
C LEU A 121 -17.58 -18.36 -16.51
N LYS A 122 -16.91 -19.03 -15.58
CA LYS A 122 -17.53 -19.55 -14.36
C LYS A 122 -17.49 -18.53 -13.23
N ASN A 123 -18.44 -18.63 -12.30
CA ASN A 123 -18.51 -17.81 -11.08
C ASN A 123 -18.45 -16.32 -11.38
N THR A 124 -19.29 -15.88 -12.32
CA THR A 124 -19.40 -14.50 -12.74
C THR A 124 -20.72 -13.89 -12.29
N ALA A 125 -20.76 -12.56 -12.26
CA ALA A 125 -21.98 -11.80 -12.09
C ALA A 125 -21.92 -10.57 -13.01
N PHE A 126 -22.95 -10.42 -13.83
CA PHE A 126 -23.11 -9.27 -14.72
C PHE A 126 -24.49 -8.62 -14.50
N GLU A 127 -24.47 -7.41 -13.97
CA GLU A 127 -25.67 -6.61 -13.72
C GLU A 127 -25.49 -5.23 -14.38
N PRO A 128 -25.74 -5.09 -15.70
CA PRO A 128 -25.45 -3.88 -16.45
C PRO A 128 -26.08 -2.62 -15.83
N GLU A 129 -27.32 -2.72 -15.36
CA GLU A 129 -28.05 -1.60 -14.74
C GLU A 129 -27.37 -1.04 -13.47
N LYS A 130 -26.59 -1.87 -12.76
CA LYS A 130 -25.88 -1.47 -11.54
C LYS A 130 -24.43 -1.07 -11.82
N HIS A 131 -23.73 -1.86 -12.64
CA HIS A 131 -22.34 -1.63 -12.94
C HIS A 131 -21.94 -2.22 -14.29
N MET A 132 -21.41 -1.36 -15.17
CA MET A 132 -20.90 -1.73 -16.49
C MET A 132 -19.53 -2.44 -16.41
N ALA A 133 -19.47 -3.54 -15.66
CA ALA A 133 -18.34 -4.46 -15.63
C ALA A 133 -18.82 -5.88 -15.31
N LEU A 134 -18.12 -6.87 -15.85
CA LEU A 134 -18.30 -8.27 -15.47
C LEU A 134 -17.49 -8.54 -14.20
N PHE A 135 -18.16 -8.98 -13.14
CA PHE A 135 -17.49 -9.45 -11.92
C PHE A 135 -17.17 -10.92 -12.07
N VAL A 136 -15.94 -11.29 -11.71
CA VAL A 136 -15.45 -12.66 -11.81
C VAL A 136 -14.84 -13.03 -10.45
N TYR A 137 -15.40 -14.03 -9.79
CA TYR A 137 -14.99 -14.46 -8.46
C TYR A 137 -14.16 -15.75 -8.54
N ARG A 138 -13.04 -15.78 -7.83
CA ARG A 138 -12.17 -16.97 -7.71
C ARG A 138 -11.90 -17.17 -6.23
N TYR A 139 -11.96 -18.41 -5.74
CA TYR A 139 -11.87 -18.72 -4.31
C TYR A 139 -10.53 -19.34 -3.89
N SER A 140 -9.78 -19.94 -4.82
CA SER A 140 -8.48 -20.56 -4.53
C SER A 140 -7.36 -19.96 -5.40
N PRO A 141 -6.57 -18.99 -4.89
CA PRO A 141 -6.88 -18.09 -3.77
C PRO A 141 -8.01 -17.10 -4.09
N THR A 142 -8.62 -16.54 -3.03
CA THR A 142 -9.69 -15.53 -3.10
C THR A 142 -9.25 -14.28 -3.86
N ARG A 143 -9.91 -14.01 -4.98
CA ARG A 143 -9.65 -12.90 -5.89
C ARG A 143 -10.97 -12.39 -6.45
N SER A 144 -11.11 -11.07 -6.51
CA SER A 144 -12.22 -10.40 -7.20
C SER A 144 -11.67 -9.70 -8.43
N ILE A 145 -12.21 -10.05 -9.59
CA ILE A 145 -11.78 -9.50 -10.87
C ILE A 145 -12.97 -8.74 -11.49
N ARG A 146 -12.69 -7.60 -12.11
CA ARG A 146 -13.65 -6.78 -12.83
C ARG A 146 -13.15 -6.57 -14.25
N ILE A 147 -13.93 -6.99 -15.24
CA ILE A 147 -13.63 -6.83 -16.66
C ILE A 147 -14.54 -5.76 -17.22
N TYR A 148 -13.94 -4.72 -17.81
CA TYR A 148 -14.65 -3.59 -18.39
C TYR A 148 -14.71 -3.72 -19.93
N PRO A 149 -15.77 -3.21 -20.59
CA PRO A 149 -15.98 -3.43 -22.02
C PRO A 149 -14.88 -2.83 -22.89
N HIS A 150 -14.24 -1.74 -22.43
CA HIS A 150 -13.15 -1.05 -23.12
C HIS A 150 -11.76 -1.67 -22.89
N GLY A 151 -11.67 -2.87 -22.32
CA GLY A 151 -10.41 -3.61 -22.25
C GLY A 151 -9.64 -3.50 -20.95
N ASN A 152 -10.15 -2.75 -19.97
CA ASN A 152 -9.53 -2.69 -18.64
C ASN A 152 -9.94 -3.92 -17.82
N ILE A 153 -8.98 -4.48 -17.10
CA ILE A 153 -9.19 -5.61 -16.20
C ILE A 153 -8.58 -5.24 -14.86
N TYR A 154 -9.41 -5.19 -13.82
CA TYR A 154 -9.02 -4.87 -12.46
C TYR A 154 -9.08 -6.15 -11.62
N CYS A 155 -7.98 -6.52 -10.97
CA CYS A 155 -7.93 -7.66 -10.06
C CYS A 155 -7.56 -7.20 -8.65
N GLN A 156 -8.38 -7.54 -7.66
CA GLN A 156 -8.17 -7.30 -6.25
C GLN A 156 -7.88 -8.61 -5.51
N ALA A 157 -6.94 -8.58 -4.56
CA ALA A 157 -6.56 -9.74 -3.74
C ALA A 157 -5.97 -9.33 -2.38
N PHE A 158 -5.61 -10.32 -1.55
CA PHE A 158 -5.00 -10.12 -0.24
C PHE A 158 -3.51 -9.73 -0.27
N CYS A 159 -2.80 -10.04 -1.36
CA CYS A 159 -1.40 -9.68 -1.54
C CYS A 159 -1.10 -9.32 -3.00
N LYS A 160 0.03 -8.63 -3.21
CA LYS A 160 0.45 -8.13 -4.53
C LYS A 160 0.60 -9.25 -5.56
N ASN A 161 1.17 -10.38 -5.16
CA ASN A 161 1.42 -11.52 -6.05
C ASN A 161 0.12 -12.20 -6.46
N SER A 162 -0.83 -12.39 -5.54
CA SER A 162 -2.14 -12.97 -5.84
C SER A 162 -2.96 -12.10 -6.81
N ALA A 163 -2.88 -10.77 -6.68
CA ALA A 163 -3.55 -9.86 -7.63
C ALA A 163 -2.97 -9.99 -9.05
N ARG A 164 -1.63 -10.03 -9.16
CA ARG A 164 -0.96 -10.24 -10.46
C ARG A 164 -1.25 -11.62 -11.05
N TYR A 165 -1.25 -12.66 -10.23
CA TYR A 165 -1.56 -14.02 -10.66
C TYR A 165 -3.02 -14.17 -11.10
N GLY A 166 -3.96 -13.58 -10.38
CA GLY A 166 -5.37 -13.49 -10.79
C GLY A 166 -5.54 -12.85 -12.16
N LEU A 167 -4.84 -11.75 -12.38
CA LEU A 167 -4.86 -11.07 -13.66
C LEU A 167 -4.21 -11.89 -14.80
N ALA A 168 -3.10 -12.57 -14.54
CA ALA A 168 -2.47 -13.44 -15.52
C ALA A 168 -3.38 -14.62 -15.92
N ASN A 169 -4.08 -15.20 -14.95
CA ASN A 169 -5.00 -16.31 -15.19
C ASN A 169 -6.22 -15.88 -16.01
N ILE A 170 -6.87 -14.77 -15.65
CA ILE A 170 -8.03 -14.32 -16.43
C ILE A 170 -7.64 -13.93 -17.86
N LEU A 171 -6.43 -13.37 -18.07
CA LEU A 171 -5.93 -13.12 -19.42
C LEU A 171 -5.75 -14.41 -20.24
N LYS A 172 -5.41 -15.54 -19.62
CA LYS A 172 -5.35 -16.84 -20.29
C LYS A 172 -6.74 -17.38 -20.61
N GLU A 173 -7.68 -17.28 -19.66
CA GLU A 173 -9.08 -17.67 -19.86
C GLU A 173 -9.72 -16.87 -21.01
N LEU A 174 -9.49 -15.57 -21.07
CA LEU A 174 -9.97 -14.72 -22.16
C LEU A 174 -9.38 -15.14 -23.52
N ARG A 175 -8.11 -15.55 -23.57
CA ARG A 175 -7.51 -16.10 -24.80
C ARG A 175 -8.15 -17.40 -25.26
N TYR A 176 -8.48 -18.27 -24.31
CA TYR A 176 -9.17 -19.52 -24.60
C TYR A 176 -10.57 -19.27 -25.18
N LEU A 177 -11.25 -18.21 -24.73
CA LEU A 177 -12.54 -17.75 -25.29
C LEU A 177 -12.41 -17.00 -26.63
N GLY A 178 -11.23 -16.96 -27.25
CA GLY A 178 -11.02 -16.34 -28.56
C GLY A 178 -10.67 -14.85 -28.53
N TYR A 179 -10.59 -14.21 -27.35
CA TYR A 179 -10.11 -12.85 -27.25
C TYR A 179 -8.59 -12.78 -27.37
N ALA A 180 -8.04 -11.71 -27.94
CA ALA A 180 -6.59 -11.50 -28.04
C ALA A 180 -6.09 -10.31 -27.19
N PRO A 181 -6.26 -10.33 -25.85
CA PRO A 181 -5.88 -9.20 -25.00
C PRO A 181 -4.37 -9.02 -24.97
N ARG A 182 -3.89 -7.94 -25.61
CA ARG A 182 -2.50 -7.47 -25.48
C ARG A 182 -2.42 -6.45 -24.36
N LEU A 183 -1.55 -6.70 -23.40
CA LEU A 183 -1.32 -5.81 -22.26
C LEU A 183 -0.59 -4.55 -22.74
N ARG A 184 -1.23 -3.37 -22.62
CA ARG A 184 -0.59 -2.08 -22.90
C ARG A 184 0.10 -1.49 -21.67
N ARG A 185 -0.57 -1.60 -20.52
CA ARG A 185 -0.08 -1.06 -19.27
C ARG A 185 -0.56 -1.92 -18.12
N LEU A 186 0.33 -2.10 -17.14
CA LEU A 186 0.01 -2.71 -15.87
C LEU A 186 0.21 -1.66 -14.78
N LYS A 187 -0.76 -1.53 -13.87
CA LYS A 187 -0.62 -0.72 -12.66
C LYS A 187 -0.84 -1.59 -11.44
N THR A 188 -0.12 -1.30 -10.37
CA THR A 188 -0.40 -1.87 -9.04
C THR A 188 -0.60 -0.75 -8.03
N ASN A 189 -1.34 -1.02 -6.96
CA ASN A 189 -1.49 -0.03 -5.90
C ASN A 189 -0.14 0.26 -5.22
N ALA A 190 0.12 1.54 -5.01
CA ALA A 190 1.29 2.00 -4.26
C ALA A 190 0.97 2.08 -2.77
N VAL A 191 -0.23 2.56 -2.42
CA VAL A 191 -0.67 2.75 -1.03
C VAL A 191 -1.21 1.44 -0.47
N ASN A 192 -0.74 1.06 0.72
CA ASN A 192 -1.13 -0.16 1.43
C ASN A 192 -1.88 0.14 2.73
N ALA A 193 -1.53 1.21 3.43
CA ALA A 193 -2.25 1.64 4.62
C ALA A 193 -2.05 3.13 4.89
N THR A 194 -3.00 3.75 5.58
CA THR A 194 -2.92 5.15 6.01
C THR A 194 -3.44 5.31 7.43
N PHE A 195 -2.82 6.17 8.22
CA PHE A 195 -3.25 6.48 9.59
C PHE A 195 -2.73 7.85 10.05
N SER A 196 -3.15 8.33 11.21
CA SER A 196 -2.62 9.57 11.81
C SER A 196 -2.29 9.34 13.27
N VAL A 197 -1.11 9.76 13.71
CA VAL A 197 -0.82 9.88 15.15
C VAL A 197 -1.42 11.18 15.70
N PRO A 198 -1.86 11.23 16.97
CA PRO A 198 -2.61 12.37 17.53
C PRO A 198 -1.71 13.56 17.94
N PHE A 199 -0.57 13.73 17.29
CA PHE A 199 0.41 14.77 17.60
C PHE A 199 1.28 15.11 16.41
N ASN A 200 1.84 16.32 16.44
CA ASN A 200 2.78 16.78 15.43
C ASN A 200 4.17 16.14 15.61
N LEU A 201 4.93 16.08 14.53
CA LEU A 201 6.21 15.38 14.44
C LEU A 201 7.35 16.31 14.01
N ASN A 202 8.48 16.23 14.72
CA ASN A 202 9.71 16.90 14.31
C ASN A 202 10.47 16.06 13.26
N LEU A 203 10.06 16.20 11.99
CA LEU A 203 10.67 15.44 10.88
C LEU A 203 12.10 15.87 10.56
N ARG A 204 12.49 17.10 10.89
CA ARG A 204 13.87 17.56 10.70
C ARG A 204 14.80 16.79 11.63
N GLN A 205 14.44 16.65 12.90
CA GLN A 205 15.17 15.81 13.85
C GLN A 205 15.24 14.37 13.35
N PHE A 206 14.11 13.83 12.87
CA PHE A 206 14.09 12.46 12.37
C PHE A 206 15.09 12.24 11.22
N HIS A 207 15.13 13.17 10.26
CA HIS A 207 16.05 13.10 9.14
C HIS A 207 17.51 13.18 9.58
N LEU A 208 17.82 14.07 10.53
CA LEU A 208 19.18 14.24 11.07
C LEU A 208 19.67 13.00 11.82
N GLU A 209 18.80 12.33 12.57
CA GLU A 209 19.14 11.11 13.29
C GLU A 209 19.33 9.90 12.35
N ASN A 210 18.63 9.87 11.21
CA ASN A 210 18.57 8.71 10.32
C ASN A 210 18.73 9.07 8.82
N PRO A 211 19.77 9.80 8.40
CA PRO A 211 19.86 10.36 7.04
C PRO A 211 20.01 9.31 5.94
N VAL A 212 20.49 8.11 6.27
CA VAL A 212 20.70 7.01 5.31
C VAL A 212 19.36 6.40 4.84
N VAL A 213 18.37 6.34 5.72
CA VAL A 213 17.09 5.68 5.48
C VAL A 213 15.94 6.68 5.29
N THR A 214 16.20 7.97 5.42
CA THR A 214 15.20 9.03 5.29
C THR A 214 15.56 9.99 4.15
N ARG A 215 14.53 10.51 3.47
CA ARG A 215 14.66 11.58 2.48
C ARG A 215 13.68 12.68 2.85
N TYR A 216 14.20 13.88 3.08
CA TYR A 216 13.37 15.01 3.46
C TYR A 216 13.82 16.28 2.72
N ASP A 217 13.05 16.65 1.70
CA ASP A 217 13.26 17.85 0.90
C ASP A 217 11.97 18.66 0.89
N THR A 218 11.87 19.59 1.83
CA THR A 218 10.69 20.43 2.05
C THR A 218 10.40 21.39 0.90
N SER A 219 11.38 21.65 0.03
CA SER A 219 11.18 22.45 -1.17
C SER A 219 10.34 21.72 -2.22
N LYS A 220 10.40 20.38 -2.21
CA LYS A 220 9.72 19.52 -3.18
C LYS A 220 8.41 18.94 -2.65
N TYR A 221 8.41 18.45 -1.41
CA TYR A 221 7.27 17.79 -0.81
C TYR A 221 7.14 18.13 0.69
N PRO A 222 5.90 18.22 1.23
CA PRO A 222 5.68 18.54 2.64
C PRO A 222 5.89 17.35 3.58
N PHE A 223 6.38 16.21 3.09
CA PHE A 223 6.53 14.97 3.85
C PHE A 223 7.97 14.45 3.81
N LEU A 224 8.31 13.66 4.83
CA LEU A 224 9.53 12.85 4.86
C LEU A 224 9.22 11.45 4.32
N VAL A 225 10.13 10.90 3.53
CA VAL A 225 10.07 9.50 3.08
C VAL A 225 11.05 8.68 3.90
N TYR A 226 10.55 7.69 4.63
CA TYR A 226 11.34 6.70 5.34
C TYR A 226 11.35 5.38 4.55
N LYS A 227 12.52 4.82 4.26
CA LYS A 227 12.68 3.53 3.59
C LYS A 227 12.98 2.46 4.63
N MET A 228 12.11 1.45 4.73
CA MET A 228 12.32 0.34 5.64
C MET A 228 13.34 -0.65 5.06
N MET A 229 14.52 -0.69 5.67
CA MET A 229 15.63 -1.54 5.23
C MET A 229 15.24 -3.02 5.16
N GLY A 230 15.76 -3.72 4.15
CA GLY A 230 15.44 -5.14 3.90
C GLY A 230 14.07 -5.38 3.26
N THR A 231 13.29 -4.33 2.99
CA THR A 231 11.96 -4.46 2.35
C THR A 231 11.81 -3.48 1.18
N THR A 232 10.74 -3.63 0.42
CA THR A 232 10.32 -2.64 -0.60
C THR A 232 9.52 -1.48 0.00
N VAL A 233 9.22 -1.51 1.31
CA VAL A 233 8.31 -0.57 1.95
C VAL A 233 8.95 0.80 2.08
N GLU A 234 8.19 1.82 1.67
CA GLU A 234 8.47 3.22 1.97
C GLU A 234 7.30 3.77 2.79
N ILE A 235 7.59 4.70 3.69
CA ILE A 235 6.60 5.32 4.57
C ILE A 235 6.71 6.82 4.38
N ALA A 236 5.66 7.45 3.87
CA ALA A 236 5.56 8.91 3.81
C ALA A 236 4.95 9.44 5.10
N ILE A 237 5.66 10.34 5.77
CA ILE A 237 5.32 10.85 7.10
C ILE A 237 5.20 12.36 7.00
N PHE A 238 4.06 12.89 7.43
CA PHE A 238 3.75 14.31 7.41
C PHE A 238 3.99 14.93 8.80
N PRO A 239 4.38 16.22 8.88
CA PRO A 239 4.57 16.92 10.14
C PRO A 239 3.33 16.91 11.03
N THR A 240 2.15 16.79 10.42
CA THR A 240 0.83 16.69 11.07
C THR A 240 0.59 15.37 11.81
N GLY A 241 1.49 14.39 11.67
CA GLY A 241 1.29 13.05 12.18
C GLY A 241 0.56 12.11 11.20
N TYR A 242 0.14 12.59 10.02
CA TYR A 242 -0.40 11.72 8.98
C TYR A 242 0.70 10.82 8.39
N VAL A 243 0.38 9.55 8.15
CA VAL A 243 1.33 8.54 7.68
C VAL A 243 0.69 7.69 6.58
N ILE A 244 1.45 7.47 5.51
CA ILE A 244 1.08 6.62 4.38
C ILE A 244 2.14 5.53 4.23
N VAL A 245 1.72 4.26 4.35
CA VAL A 245 2.56 3.09 4.09
C VAL A 245 2.44 2.70 2.62
N LEU A 246 3.58 2.61 1.95
CA LEU A 246 3.71 2.43 0.50
C LEU A 246 4.51 1.17 0.16
N PHE A 247 4.18 0.57 -0.98
CA PHE A 247 4.93 -0.50 -1.65
C PHE A 247 5.18 -1.78 -0.82
N ALA A 248 4.38 -2.03 0.20
CA ALA A 248 4.32 -3.34 0.83
C ALA A 248 3.84 -4.40 -0.18
N THR A 249 4.23 -5.65 0.03
CA THR A 249 3.87 -6.78 -0.84
C THR A 249 2.76 -7.65 -0.25
N THR A 250 2.64 -7.69 1.08
CA THR A 250 1.60 -8.41 1.81
C THR A 250 1.06 -7.56 2.98
N MET A 251 -0.07 -7.98 3.54
CA MET A 251 -0.66 -7.33 4.71
C MET A 251 0.24 -7.46 5.94
N GLU A 252 0.94 -8.59 6.09
CA GLU A 252 1.84 -8.87 7.21
C GLU A 252 3.03 -7.91 7.20
N ILE A 253 3.64 -7.68 6.04
CA ILE A 253 4.71 -6.69 5.86
C ILE A 253 4.19 -5.27 6.13
N THR A 254 2.94 -4.99 5.77
CA THR A 254 2.30 -3.69 6.08
C THR A 254 2.16 -3.49 7.59
N LYS A 255 1.67 -4.50 8.31
CA LYS A 255 1.56 -4.50 9.78
C LYS A 255 2.92 -4.36 10.45
N LEU A 256 3.92 -5.08 9.96
CA LEU A 256 5.30 -5.03 10.45
C LEU A 256 5.92 -3.64 10.27
N ALA A 257 5.68 -2.99 9.14
CA ALA A 257 6.13 -1.62 8.89
C ALA A 257 5.49 -0.60 9.86
N ILE A 258 4.19 -0.76 10.13
CA ILE A 258 3.47 0.06 11.13
C ILE A 258 4.07 -0.16 12.53
N ALA A 259 4.22 -1.41 12.95
CA ALA A 259 4.82 -1.76 14.24
C ALA A 259 6.25 -1.20 14.39
N HIS A 260 7.03 -1.23 13.31
CA HIS A 260 8.40 -0.72 13.29
C HIS A 260 8.46 0.81 13.41
N ILE A 261 7.60 1.54 12.69
CA ILE A 261 7.69 3.00 12.64
C ILE A 261 7.09 3.67 13.88
N LEU A 262 6.04 3.08 14.48
CA LEU A 262 5.28 3.70 15.59
C LEU A 262 6.15 4.14 16.78
N PRO A 263 7.05 3.30 17.35
CA PRO A 263 7.96 3.72 18.43
C PRO A 263 8.79 4.95 18.06
N THR A 264 9.22 5.03 16.80
CA THR A 264 10.02 6.15 16.29
C THR A 264 9.17 7.41 16.22
N LEU A 265 7.94 7.33 15.72
CA LEU A 265 7.02 8.47 15.66
C LEU A 265 6.72 9.03 17.05
N TYR A 266 6.46 8.17 18.04
CA TYR A 266 6.17 8.60 19.41
C TYR A 266 7.38 9.26 20.09
N ARG A 267 8.61 8.86 19.74
CA ARG A 267 9.83 9.53 20.20
C ARG A 267 10.05 10.91 19.58
N LEU A 268 9.50 11.14 18.39
CA LEU A 268 9.66 12.37 17.60
C LEU A 268 8.51 13.36 17.80
N LYS A 269 7.63 13.11 18.77
CA LYS A 269 6.53 14.01 19.14
C LYS A 269 7.09 15.40 19.40
N ASP A 270 6.61 16.38 18.66
CA ASP A 270 7.01 17.78 18.85
C ASP A 270 6.33 18.34 20.11
N PRO A 271 7.09 18.82 21.12
CA PRO A 271 6.52 19.38 22.34
C PRO A 271 6.00 20.81 22.17
N TYR A 272 6.39 21.54 21.12
CA TYR A 272 6.09 22.97 20.96
C TYR A 272 5.00 23.27 19.91
N GLN A 273 4.72 22.33 19.01
CA GLN A 273 3.76 22.54 17.93
C GLN A 273 2.32 22.28 18.41
N GLU A 274 1.61 23.35 18.81
CA GLU A 274 0.17 23.31 19.09
C GLU A 274 -0.59 22.66 17.91
N GLN A 275 -1.41 21.65 18.22
CA GLN A 275 -2.23 20.90 17.25
C GLN A 275 -3.03 21.82 16.30
N CYS A 276 -3.42 23.01 16.79
CA CYS A 276 -4.29 23.97 16.12
C CYS A 276 -3.69 24.68 14.89
N LYS A 277 -2.36 24.80 14.76
CA LYS A 277 -1.80 25.55 13.60
C LYS A 277 -1.76 24.73 12.31
N LEU A 278 -1.77 23.40 12.42
CA LEU A 278 -1.85 22.48 11.28
C LEU A 278 -3.24 21.88 11.10
N SER A 279 -4.17 22.11 12.02
CA SER A 279 -5.52 21.53 11.97
C SER A 279 -6.31 21.92 10.73
N HIS A 280 -6.07 23.12 10.19
CA HIS A 280 -6.64 23.56 8.91
C HIS A 280 -6.16 22.72 7.70
N SER A 281 -5.15 21.87 7.86
CA SER A 281 -4.77 20.83 6.88
C SER A 281 -5.09 19.40 7.32
N SER A 282 -5.39 19.17 8.61
CA SER A 282 -5.54 17.83 9.19
C SER A 282 -6.98 17.28 9.15
N GLY A 283 -7.95 18.06 8.68
CA GLY A 283 -9.36 17.68 8.59
C GLY A 283 -9.90 17.51 7.16
N ASP A 284 -9.23 18.07 6.15
CA ASP A 284 -9.72 17.96 4.78
C ASP A 284 -9.50 16.54 4.27
N ILE A 285 -10.61 15.83 4.07
CA ILE A 285 -10.67 14.58 3.32
C ILE A 285 -9.90 14.74 1.99
N ASP A 286 -9.96 15.94 1.41
CA ASP A 286 -9.23 16.34 0.21
C ASP A 286 -7.70 16.24 0.35
N TYR A 287 -7.12 16.59 1.51
CA TYR A 287 -5.68 16.50 1.73
C TYR A 287 -5.19 15.06 1.71
N LYS A 288 -5.88 14.18 2.44
CA LYS A 288 -5.52 12.75 2.51
C LYS A 288 -5.66 12.10 1.14
N LEU A 289 -6.78 12.35 0.46
CA LEU A 289 -7.03 11.84 -0.89
C LEU A 289 -6.04 12.39 -1.93
N LEU A 290 -5.66 13.67 -1.82
CA LEU A 290 -4.68 14.30 -2.70
C LEU A 290 -3.35 13.55 -2.69
N TRP A 291 -2.81 13.26 -1.50
CA TRP A 291 -1.52 12.58 -1.38
C TRP A 291 -1.61 11.09 -1.70
N GLU A 292 -2.69 10.40 -1.32
CA GLU A 292 -2.92 9.03 -1.77
C GLU A 292 -2.90 8.95 -3.31
N ASN A 293 -3.60 9.86 -3.98
CA ASN A 293 -3.64 9.93 -5.44
C ASN A 293 -2.27 10.29 -6.04
N HIS A 294 -1.52 11.20 -5.41
CA HIS A 294 -0.15 11.54 -5.80
C HIS A 294 0.74 10.29 -5.81
N PHE A 295 0.76 9.53 -4.72
CA PHE A 295 1.54 8.31 -4.63
C PHE A 295 1.03 7.22 -5.58
N GLN A 296 -0.27 7.13 -5.83
CA GLN A 296 -0.80 6.15 -6.76
C GLN A 296 -0.43 6.45 -8.23
N LYS A 297 -0.28 7.72 -8.59
CA LYS A 297 0.14 8.16 -9.94
C LYS A 297 1.65 8.05 -10.14
N ASN A 298 2.43 8.47 -9.14
CA ASN A 298 3.89 8.55 -9.24
C ASN A 298 4.61 7.28 -8.74
N GLY A 299 3.93 6.47 -7.94
CA GLY A 299 4.42 5.21 -7.39
C GLY A 299 4.30 4.04 -8.35
N ASP A 300 4.00 4.28 -9.63
CA ASP A 300 4.06 3.26 -10.68
C ASP A 300 5.54 2.88 -10.94
N LYS A 301 6.19 2.27 -9.94
CA LYS A 301 7.52 1.65 -10.03
C LYS A 301 7.47 0.35 -10.84
N THR A 302 6.32 0.01 -11.42
CA THR A 302 6.19 -1.04 -12.43
C THR A 302 6.67 -0.51 -13.78
N THR A 303 7.95 -0.17 -13.85
CA THR A 303 8.70 -0.25 -15.10
C THR A 303 9.32 -1.64 -15.15
N ASP A 304 9.35 -2.17 -16.36
CA ASP A 304 9.99 -3.42 -16.83
C ASP A 304 9.14 -4.69 -16.66
N TRP A 305 8.42 -5.00 -17.74
CA TRP A 305 8.10 -6.37 -18.17
C TRP A 305 8.93 -6.66 -19.41
#